data_AF-L7CBZ3-F1
#
_entry.id   AF-L7CBZ3-F1
#
_cell.length_a   1.000
_cell.length_b   1.000
_cell.length_c   1.000
_cell.angle_alpha   90.00
_cell.angle_beta   90.00
_cell.angle_gamma   90.00
#
_symmetry.space_group_name_H-M   'P 1'
#
loop_
_entity.id
_entity.type
_entity.pdbx_description
1 polymer ?
#
loop_
_entity_poly.entity_id
_entity_poly.type
_entity_poly.pdbx_seq_one_letter_code
_entity_poly.pdbx_strand_id
1 'polypeptide(L)'
;MAGGTAVCCIDATNLDLLWSVDLLTGADNGLLVPASDDCIFAIGDFDASCIQLDGSIRWATQTNAVLGSQASCGADSVDVYDENGLKHSFDIATGNVTPAM
;
A
#
# COMPACT_ATOMS: atom_id res chain seq x y z
N MET A 1 -15.08 5.89 17.28
CA MET A 1 -13.81 5.38 16.73
C MET A 1 -14.12 4.99 15.30
N ALA A 2 -13.58 5.70 14.31
CA ALA A 2 -13.71 5.29 12.92
C ALA A 2 -12.61 4.25 12.66
N GLY A 3 -12.99 2.97 12.62
CA GLY A 3 -12.15 1.91 12.07
C GLY A 3 -12.42 1.87 10.58
N GLY A 4 -11.65 2.66 9.81
CA GLY A 4 -11.75 2.64 8.36
C GLY A 4 -10.52 1.94 7.82
N THR A 5 -10.72 0.82 7.12
CA THR A 5 -9.67 0.17 6.32
C THR A 5 -9.74 0.62 4.87
N ALA A 6 -10.50 1.67 4.56
CA ALA A 6 -10.77 2.06 3.18
C ALA A 6 -9.79 3.13 2.66
N VAL A 7 -9.36 2.98 1.41
CA VAL A 7 -8.76 4.05 0.61
C VAL A 7 -9.79 4.52 -0.41
N CYS A 8 -9.87 5.82 -0.62
CA CYS A 8 -10.79 6.40 -1.60
C CYS A 8 -10.10 7.45 -2.46
N CYS A 9 -10.66 7.65 -3.66
CA CYS A 9 -10.31 8.75 -4.53
C CYS A 9 -11.47 9.73 -4.61
N ILE A 10 -11.16 11.00 -4.44
CA ILE A 10 -12.12 12.10 -4.43
C ILE A 10 -11.67 13.09 -5.51
N ASP A 11 -12.60 13.54 -6.34
CA ASP A 11 -12.36 14.67 -7.23
C ASP A 11 -12.24 15.94 -6.38
N ALA A 12 -11.05 16.55 -6.38
CA ALA A 12 -10.76 17.71 -5.57
C ALA A 12 -11.53 18.98 -5.97
N THR A 13 -12.16 19.00 -7.15
CA THR A 13 -12.87 20.16 -7.68
C THR A 13 -14.28 20.27 -7.11
N ASN A 14 -14.98 19.14 -7.01
CA ASN A 14 -16.40 19.04 -6.61
C ASN A 14 -16.63 18.18 -5.37
N LEU A 15 -15.58 17.52 -4.84
CA LEU A 15 -15.61 16.59 -3.70
C LEU A 15 -16.43 15.32 -3.97
N ASP A 16 -16.59 14.94 -5.24
CA ASP A 16 -17.26 13.69 -5.60
C ASP A 16 -16.37 12.49 -5.26
N LEU A 17 -16.96 11.49 -4.61
CA LEU A 17 -16.31 10.18 -4.42
C LEU A 17 -16.27 9.46 -5.78
N LEU A 18 -15.06 9.30 -6.32
CA LEU A 18 -14.85 8.59 -7.59
C LEU A 18 -14.88 7.07 -7.36
N TRP A 19 -14.15 6.62 -6.35
CA TRP A 19 -14.15 5.23 -5.91
C TRP A 19 -13.72 5.11 -4.44
N SER A 20 -14.08 3.99 -3.83
CA SER A 20 -13.57 3.55 -2.52
C SER A 20 -13.30 2.07 -2.58
N VAL A 21 -12.23 1.64 -1.92
CA VAL A 21 -11.86 0.24 -1.79
C VAL A 21 -11.62 -0.07 -0.33
N ASP A 22 -12.20 -1.17 0.14
CA ASP A 22 -11.93 -1.71 1.48
C ASP A 22 -10.64 -2.52 1.42
N LEU A 23 -9.67 -2.18 2.28
CA LEU A 23 -8.42 -2.92 2.43
C LEU A 23 -8.53 -3.93 3.57
N LEU A 24 -7.55 -4.84 3.62
CA LEU A 24 -7.55 -5.93 4.58
C LEU A 24 -7.27 -5.42 6.00
N THR A 25 -6.15 -4.70 6.20
CA THR A 25 -5.81 -4.10 7.51
C THR A 25 -5.81 -2.58 7.49
N GLY A 26 -5.71 -1.95 6.32
CA GLY A 26 -5.79 -0.50 6.15
C GLY A 26 -4.61 0.05 5.35
N ALA A 27 -4.36 1.34 5.54
CA ALA A 27 -3.25 2.09 4.92
C ALA A 27 -2.61 3.07 5.92
N ASP A 28 -2.69 2.76 7.21
CA ASP A 28 -2.26 3.59 8.32
C ASP A 28 -0.74 3.74 8.43
N ASN A 29 0.01 2.82 7.83
CA ASN A 29 1.47 2.90 7.72
C ASN A 29 1.93 3.66 6.47
N GLY A 30 1.02 4.01 5.56
CA GLY A 30 1.27 5.00 4.51
C GLY A 30 0.66 4.69 3.16
N LEU A 31 0.65 5.73 2.33
CA LEU A 31 0.32 5.67 0.91
C LEU A 31 1.50 6.20 0.09
N LEU A 32 1.93 5.43 -0.90
CA LEU A 32 3.01 5.79 -1.82
C LEU A 32 2.51 5.69 -3.26
N VAL A 33 3.08 6.49 -4.15
CA VAL A 33 2.81 6.43 -5.59
C VAL A 33 4.13 6.15 -6.29
N PRO A 34 4.36 4.91 -6.78
CA PRO A 34 5.56 4.61 -7.53
C PRO A 34 5.67 5.41 -8.81
N ALA A 35 6.89 5.89 -9.13
CA ALA A 35 7.11 6.76 -10.29
C ALA A 35 6.98 6.04 -11.65
N SER A 36 7.04 4.72 -11.64
CA SER A 36 7.05 3.84 -12.80
C SER A 36 5.70 3.21 -13.11
N ASP A 37 4.72 3.35 -12.21
CA ASP A 37 3.49 2.56 -12.25
C ASP A 37 2.30 3.39 -11.75
N ASP A 38 1.18 3.27 -12.47
CA ASP A 38 -0.08 3.95 -12.15
C ASP A 38 -0.86 3.18 -11.07
N CYS A 39 -0.23 2.97 -9.92
CA CYS A 39 -0.90 2.46 -8.74
C CYS A 39 -0.55 3.20 -7.46
N ILE A 40 -1.45 3.11 -6.48
CA ILE A 40 -1.28 3.58 -5.12
C ILE A 40 -0.86 2.36 -4.30
N PHE A 41 0.33 2.41 -3.73
CA PHE A 41 0.82 1.43 -2.79
C PHE A 41 0.34 1.79 -1.38
N ALA A 42 -0.53 0.97 -0.81
CA ALA A 42 -1.06 1.13 0.54
C ALA A 42 -0.35 0.17 1.50
N ILE A 43 0.09 0.70 2.64
CA ILE A 43 0.80 -0.04 3.68
C ILE A 43 -0.10 -0.12 4.92
N GLY A 44 -0.58 -1.32 5.24
CA GLY A 44 -1.25 -1.64 6.50
C GLY A 44 -0.27 -2.27 7.49
N ASP A 45 -0.78 -2.76 8.62
CA ASP A 45 0.03 -3.44 9.63
C ASP A 45 0.55 -4.80 9.13
N PHE A 46 -0.32 -5.63 8.54
CA PHE A 46 0.01 -7.00 8.13
C PHE A 46 -0.19 -7.26 6.65
N ASP A 47 -0.36 -6.21 5.86
CA ASP A 47 -0.49 -6.31 4.42
C ASP A 47 0.00 -5.05 3.72
N ALA A 48 0.30 -5.23 2.44
CA ALA A 48 0.42 -4.13 1.49
C ALA A 48 -0.49 -4.42 0.29
N SER A 49 -0.97 -3.36 -0.36
CA SER A 49 -1.81 -3.47 -1.56
C SER A 49 -1.38 -2.47 -2.62
N CYS A 50 -1.49 -2.85 -3.89
CA CYS A 50 -1.35 -1.93 -5.03
C CYS A 50 -2.73 -1.72 -5.67
N ILE A 51 -3.23 -0.49 -5.56
CA ILE A 51 -4.56 -0.06 -6.00
C ILE A 51 -4.39 0.74 -7.28
N GLN A 52 -4.98 0.30 -8.37
CA GLN A 52 -4.94 1.02 -9.65
C GLN A 52 -5.74 2.33 -9.56
N LEU A 53 -5.46 3.28 -10.45
CA LEU A 53 -6.15 4.58 -10.46
C LEU A 53 -7.67 4.49 -10.70
N ASP A 54 -8.17 3.37 -11.21
CA ASP A 54 -9.60 3.07 -11.35
C ASP A 54 -10.24 2.49 -10.06
N GLY A 55 -9.45 2.33 -8.99
CA GLY A 55 -9.87 1.79 -7.70
C GLY A 55 -9.81 0.27 -7.59
N SER A 56 -9.40 -0.46 -8.64
CA SER A 56 -9.24 -1.91 -8.58
C SER A 56 -7.94 -2.32 -7.87
N ILE A 57 -8.01 -3.36 -7.04
CA ILE A 57 -6.81 -3.94 -6.41
C ILE A 57 -6.11 -4.82 -7.44
N ARG A 58 -4.86 -4.47 -7.79
CA ARG A 58 -4.00 -5.30 -8.62
C ARG A 58 -3.53 -6.53 -7.84
N TRP A 59 -3.06 -6.29 -6.62
CA TRP A 59 -2.66 -7.32 -5.68
C TRP A 59 -2.77 -6.80 -4.25
N ALA A 60 -2.94 -7.73 -3.31
CA ALA A 60 -2.87 -7.51 -1.87
C ALA A 60 -2.05 -8.65 -1.26
N THR A 61 -0.95 -8.31 -0.60
CA THR A 61 0.03 -9.27 -0.08
C THR A 61 0.07 -9.17 1.43
N GLN A 62 -0.25 -10.27 2.11
CA GLN A 62 -0.10 -10.37 3.55
C GLN A 62 1.37 -10.59 3.94
N THR A 63 1.75 -10.02 5.07
CA THR A 63 3.05 -10.24 5.72
C THR A 63 2.85 -10.95 7.06
N ASN A 64 3.92 -11.59 7.54
CA ASN A 64 3.95 -12.22 8.87
C ASN A 64 4.52 -11.29 9.96
N ALA A 65 4.72 -10.01 9.63
CA ALA A 65 5.32 -9.00 10.50
C ALA A 65 4.56 -7.68 10.38
N VAL A 66 4.52 -6.93 11.48
CA VAL A 66 3.93 -5.59 11.52
C VAL A 66 4.82 -4.64 10.74
N LEU A 67 4.37 -4.24 9.55
CA LEU A 67 5.05 -3.24 8.72
C LEU A 67 4.99 -1.88 9.42
N GLY A 68 6.10 -1.14 9.41
CA GLY A 68 6.15 0.22 9.92
C GLY A 68 5.91 1.25 8.83
N SER A 69 5.86 2.52 9.25
CA SER A 69 5.69 3.66 8.34
C SER A 69 6.97 4.08 7.60
N GLN A 70 8.09 3.40 7.86
CA GLN A 70 9.37 3.68 7.23
C GLN A 70 9.44 2.95 5.90
N ALA A 71 9.13 3.67 4.82
CA ALA A 71 9.12 3.11 3.48
C ALA A 71 9.88 3.98 2.47
N SER A 72 10.48 3.34 1.47
CA SER A 72 11.11 4.00 0.33
C SER A 72 10.62 3.37 -0.97
N CYS A 73 10.15 4.22 -1.88
CA CYS A 73 9.64 3.79 -3.18
C CYS A 73 10.72 3.92 -4.26
N GLY A 74 11.09 2.81 -4.87
CA GLY A 74 11.91 2.74 -6.08
C GLY A 74 11.06 2.66 -7.35
N ALA A 75 11.72 2.39 -8.47
CA ALA A 75 11.05 2.15 -9.75
C ALA A 75 10.39 0.75 -9.81
N ASP A 76 11.03 -0.29 -9.30
CA ASP A 76 10.50 -1.65 -9.44
C ASP A 76 10.00 -2.22 -8.10
N SER A 77 10.43 -1.62 -6.99
CA SER A 77 10.08 -2.09 -5.65
C SER A 77 9.76 -0.98 -4.66
N VAL A 78 8.99 -1.34 -3.64
CA VAL A 78 8.82 -0.56 -2.42
C VAL A 78 9.47 -1.31 -1.27
N ASP A 79 10.42 -0.68 -0.60
CA ASP A 79 11.04 -1.21 0.61
C ASP A 79 10.30 -0.64 1.82
N VAL A 80 9.84 -1.51 2.73
CA VAL A 80 9.17 -1.15 3.99
C VAL A 80 9.90 -1.82 5.15
N TYR A 81 10.20 -1.09 6.22
CA TYR A 81 10.79 -1.67 7.43
C TYR A 81 9.71 -2.04 8.42
N ASP A 82 9.78 -3.25 8.99
CA ASP A 82 8.91 -3.67 10.09
C ASP A 82 9.34 -3.09 11.44
N GLU A 83 8.55 -3.33 12.48
CA GLU A 83 8.82 -2.85 13.85
C GLU A 83 10.15 -3.40 14.44
N ASN A 84 10.70 -4.48 13.89
CA ASN A 84 11.99 -5.03 14.29
C ASN A 84 13.16 -4.44 13.47
N GLY A 85 12.88 -3.53 12.54
CA GLY A 85 13.87 -2.95 11.64
C GLY A 85 14.29 -3.87 10.51
N LEU A 86 13.56 -4.97 10.24
CA LEU A 86 13.80 -5.81 9.07
C LEU A 86 13.13 -5.21 7.85
N LYS A 87 13.83 -5.28 6.71
CA LYS A 87 13.35 -4.74 5.45
C LYS A 87 12.51 -5.78 4.69
N HIS A 88 11.37 -5.36 4.19
CA HIS A 88 10.48 -6.10 3.30
C HIS A 88 10.44 -5.38 1.96
N SER A 89 10.97 -6.02 0.92
CA SER A 89 10.98 -5.46 -0.44
C SER A 89 9.83 -6.05 -1.25
N PHE A 90 8.86 -5.21 -1.61
CA PHE A 90 7.71 -5.57 -2.44
C PHE A 90 7.98 -5.22 -3.90
N ASP A 91 7.82 -6.19 -4.79
CA ASP A 91 7.78 -5.95 -6.23
C ASP A 91 6.46 -5.25 -6.61
N ILE A 92 6.53 -4.09 -7.26
CA ILE A 92 5.35 -3.25 -7.54
C ILE A 92 4.39 -3.94 -8.52
N ALA A 93 4.92 -4.68 -9.50
CA ALA A 93 4.11 -5.30 -10.53
C ALA A 93 3.32 -6.51 -10.00
N THR A 94 3.94 -7.30 -9.12
CA THR A 94 3.44 -8.63 -8.72
C THR A 94 3.00 -8.72 -7.28
N GLY A 95 3.44 -7.81 -6.40
CA GLY A 95 3.19 -7.87 -4.97
C GLY A 95 4.04 -8.90 -4.24
N ASN A 96 4.96 -9.58 -4.93
CA ASN A 96 5.87 -10.53 -4.30
C ASN A 96 6.76 -9.82 -3.29
N VAL A 97 6.84 -10.36 -2.08
CA VAL A 97 7.69 -9.81 -1.00
C VAL A 97 8.93 -10.68 -0.82
N THR A 98 10.09 -10.04 -0.80
CA THR A 98 11.33 -10.67 -0.36
C THR A 98 11.68 -10.12 1.02
N PRO A 99 11.54 -10.92 2.11
CA PRO A 99 12.01 -10.50 3.41
C PRO A 99 13.55 -10.47 3.44
N ALA A 100 14.13 -9.49 4.12
CA ALA A 100 15.57 -9.47 4.37
C ALA A 100 15.99 -10.69 5.21
N MET A 101 17.03 -11.40 4.76
CA MET A 101 17.72 -12.44 5.52
C MET A 101 18.54 -11.85 6.67
#